data_AF-A0A3L9FMV9-F1
#
_entry.id   AF-A0A3L9FMV9-F1
#
_cell.length_a   1.000
_cell.length_b   1.000
_cell.length_c   1.000
_cell.angle_alpha   90.00
_cell.angle_beta   90.00
_cell.angle_gamma   90.00
#
_symmetry.space_group_name_H-M   'P 1'
#
loop_
_entity.id
_entity.type
_entity.pdbx_description
1 polymer ?
#
loop_
_entity_poly.entity_id
_entity_poly.type
_entity_poly.pdbx_seq_one_letter_code
_entity_poly.pdbx_strand_id
1 'polypeptide(L)'
;RPDIVVSGINAGPNLGDDVIYSGTVAAAMEGRHLGFPALAVSLDGHKHYDTAAAVTCSILRALCKEPLRTGRILNINVPDLPLDQIKGIRVTRCGSRHPADQVIPQQDPRGNTLYWIGPPGGKCDAGPDTDFAAVDEGYVSITPLHVDLTAHSAQDVVSDWLNSVGVG
;
A
#
# COMPACT_ATOMS: atom_id res chain seq x y z
N ARG A 1 -5.61 -16.07 21.19
CA ARG A 1 -5.28 -15.68 19.79
C ARG A 1 -5.93 -14.33 19.54
N PRO A 2 -5.29 -13.39 18.83
CA PRO A 2 -5.92 -12.11 18.48
C PRO A 2 -7.04 -12.33 17.44
N ASP A 3 -8.05 -11.47 17.45
CA ASP A 3 -9.15 -11.51 16.47
C ASP A 3 -8.80 -10.78 15.16
N ILE A 4 -7.89 -9.80 15.24
CA ILE A 4 -7.47 -8.94 14.13
C ILE A 4 -6.00 -8.55 14.30
N VAL A 5 -5.31 -8.25 13.20
CA VAL A 5 -4.01 -7.56 13.20
C VAL A 5 -4.21 -6.14 12.67
N VAL A 6 -3.67 -5.17 13.40
CA VAL A 6 -3.54 -3.79 12.95
C VAL A 6 -2.06 -3.44 12.96
N SER A 7 -1.55 -2.99 11.83
CA SER A 7 -0.16 -2.59 11.62
C SER A 7 -0.11 -1.11 11.27
N GLY A 8 0.54 -0.30 12.09
CA GLY A 8 0.59 1.15 11.92
C GLY A 8 0.64 1.90 13.26
N ILE A 9 0.54 3.23 13.26
CA ILE A 9 0.42 4.09 12.07
C ILE A 9 1.81 4.37 11.50
N ASN A 10 2.04 4.02 10.24
CA ASN A 10 3.33 4.26 9.60
C ASN A 10 3.61 5.75 9.41
N ALA A 11 4.86 6.15 9.60
CA ALA A 11 5.35 7.50 9.33
C ALA A 11 5.74 7.62 7.85
N GLY A 12 4.77 7.93 6.99
CA GLY A 12 4.93 7.99 5.53
C GLY A 12 3.95 7.06 4.81
N PRO A 13 3.63 7.35 3.54
CA PRO A 13 2.65 6.60 2.76
C PRO A 13 3.15 5.20 2.38
N ASN A 14 2.22 4.29 2.13
CA ASN A 14 2.44 3.01 1.44
C ASN A 14 1.44 2.90 0.29
N LEU A 15 1.77 3.54 -0.83
CA LEU A 15 0.88 3.76 -1.98
C LEU A 15 1.44 3.12 -3.25
N GLY A 16 0.55 2.68 -4.13
CA GLY A 16 0.91 2.09 -5.41
C GLY A 16 1.67 0.78 -5.28
N ASP A 17 2.72 0.64 -6.09
CA ASP A 17 3.65 -0.50 -6.08
C ASP A 17 4.61 -0.49 -4.90
N ASP A 18 4.72 0.61 -4.13
CA ASP A 18 5.54 0.66 -2.90
C ASP A 18 5.05 -0.36 -1.85
N VAL A 19 3.78 -0.78 -1.94
CA VAL A 19 3.11 -1.74 -1.06
C VAL A 19 3.87 -3.07 -0.95
N ILE A 20 4.52 -3.54 -2.01
CA ILE A 20 5.25 -4.83 -1.99
C ILE A 20 6.53 -4.78 -1.16
N TYR A 21 7.07 -3.57 -0.93
CA TYR A 21 8.28 -3.35 -0.13
C TYR A 21 7.96 -2.96 1.32
N SER A 22 6.68 -2.79 1.64
CA SER A 22 6.25 -2.24 2.92
C SER A 22 6.24 -3.27 4.04
N GLY A 23 7.06 -3.03 5.07
CA GLY A 23 7.00 -3.78 6.33
C GLY A 23 5.65 -3.62 7.06
N THR A 24 5.02 -2.44 6.95
CA THR A 24 3.71 -2.17 7.54
C THR A 24 2.64 -3.06 6.92
N VAL A 25 2.63 -3.17 5.58
CA VAL A 25 1.70 -4.04 4.86
C VAL A 25 2.02 -5.51 5.12
N ALA A 26 3.31 -5.89 5.13
CA ALA A 26 3.73 -7.26 5.42
C ALA A 26 3.24 -7.75 6.79
N ALA A 27 3.30 -6.91 7.83
CA ALA A 27 2.76 -7.27 9.14
C ALA A 27 1.24 -7.49 9.12
N ALA A 28 0.48 -6.70 8.35
CA ALA A 28 -0.96 -6.94 8.16
C ALA A 28 -1.23 -8.23 7.36
N MET A 29 -0.40 -8.57 6.37
CA MET A 29 -0.50 -9.82 5.62
C MET A 29 -0.42 -11.06 6.52
N GLU A 30 0.35 -11.03 7.60
CA GLU A 30 0.42 -12.14 8.58
C GLU A 30 -0.91 -12.37 9.32
N GLY A 31 -1.76 -11.34 9.44
CA GLY A 31 -3.08 -11.43 10.02
C GLY A 31 -4.19 -11.92 9.07
N ARG A 32 -3.89 -12.15 7.79
CA ARG A 32 -4.91 -12.39 6.73
C ARG A 32 -5.79 -13.63 6.92
N HIS A 33 -5.46 -14.51 7.86
CA HIS A 33 -6.22 -15.74 8.13
C HIS A 33 -7.06 -15.67 9.41
N LEU A 34 -7.13 -14.50 10.05
CA LEU A 34 -7.94 -14.27 11.24
C LEU A 34 -9.42 -14.01 10.90
N GLY A 35 -10.24 -13.85 11.94
CA GLY A 35 -11.69 -13.65 11.81
C GLY A 35 -12.08 -12.30 11.21
N PHE A 36 -11.20 -11.30 11.30
CA PHE A 36 -11.38 -9.97 10.71
C PHE A 36 -10.29 -9.67 9.68
N PRO A 37 -10.57 -8.80 8.68
CA PRO A 37 -9.55 -8.32 7.77
C PRO A 37 -8.44 -7.59 8.54
N ALA A 38 -7.19 -7.88 8.23
CA ALA A 38 -6.06 -7.15 8.79
C ALA A 38 -5.99 -5.73 8.23
N LEU A 39 -5.54 -4.78 9.04
CA LEU A 39 -5.44 -3.37 8.66
C LEU A 39 -3.97 -2.95 8.61
N ALA A 40 -3.50 -2.47 7.46
CA ALA A 40 -2.25 -1.72 7.36
C ALA A 40 -2.60 -0.23 7.30
N VAL A 41 -2.07 0.59 8.21
CA VAL A 41 -2.43 2.00 8.36
C VAL A 41 -1.19 2.86 8.22
N SER A 42 -1.23 3.79 7.27
CA SER A 42 -0.14 4.69 6.93
C SER A 42 -0.63 6.14 6.90
N LEU A 43 0.18 7.05 7.45
CA LEU A 43 -0.06 8.49 7.37
C LEU A 43 0.83 9.07 6.27
N ASP A 44 0.28 9.88 5.37
CA ASP A 44 1.03 10.57 4.31
C ASP A 44 1.79 11.79 4.86
N GLY A 45 2.62 11.55 5.88
CA GLY A 45 3.33 12.58 6.62
C GLY A 45 3.64 12.16 8.05
N HIS A 46 3.77 13.15 8.92
CA HIS A 46 4.35 12.98 10.27
C HIS A 46 3.67 13.84 11.34
N LYS A 47 2.51 14.45 11.06
CA LYS A 47 1.86 15.38 12.00
C LYS A 47 0.57 14.81 12.61
N HIS A 48 -0.40 14.46 11.78
CA HIS A 48 -1.78 14.15 12.16
C HIS A 48 -2.00 12.65 12.43
N TYR A 49 -1.21 12.08 13.34
CA TYR A 49 -1.39 10.69 13.80
C TYR A 49 -2.74 10.48 14.50
N ASP A 50 -3.27 11.51 15.13
CA ASP A 50 -4.62 11.54 15.72
C ASP A 50 -5.71 11.34 14.67
N THR A 51 -5.59 11.98 13.49
CA THR A 51 -6.50 11.76 12.35
C THR A 51 -6.46 10.30 11.91
N ALA A 52 -5.27 9.73 11.70
CA ALA A 52 -5.14 8.34 11.29
C ALA A 52 -5.67 7.36 12.36
N ALA A 53 -5.44 7.63 13.65
CA ALA A 53 -6.01 6.83 14.74
C ALA A 53 -7.54 6.89 14.77
N ALA A 54 -8.13 8.07 14.53
CA ALA A 54 -9.58 8.24 14.46
C ALA A 54 -10.18 7.44 13.29
N VAL A 55 -9.53 7.46 12.12
CA VAL A 55 -9.90 6.66 10.94
C VAL A 55 -9.83 5.17 11.27
N THR A 56 -8.74 4.69 11.84
CA THR A 56 -8.59 3.27 12.23
C THR A 56 -9.68 2.84 13.20
N CYS A 57 -9.95 3.63 14.24
CA CYS A 57 -11.01 3.34 15.20
C CYS A 57 -12.40 3.30 14.55
N SER A 58 -12.65 4.17 13.57
CA SER A 58 -13.91 4.18 12.81
C SER A 58 -14.11 2.87 12.03
N ILE A 59 -13.06 2.40 11.35
CA ILE A 59 -13.08 1.15 10.59
C ILE A 59 -13.26 -0.05 11.52
N LEU A 60 -12.55 -0.10 12.66
CA LEU A 60 -12.72 -1.15 13.66
C LEU A 60 -14.16 -1.20 14.19
N ARG A 61 -14.76 -0.04 14.50
CA ARG A 61 -16.17 0.02 14.93
C ARG A 61 -17.12 -0.46 13.83
N ALA A 62 -16.84 -0.18 12.56
CA ALA A 62 -17.64 -0.68 11.45
C ALA A 62 -17.56 -2.22 11.35
N LEU A 63 -16.37 -2.80 11.48
CA LEU A 63 -16.16 -4.25 11.49
C LEU A 63 -16.90 -4.95 12.65
N CYS A 64 -17.00 -4.31 13.82
CA CYS A 64 -17.80 -4.83 14.93
C CYS A 64 -19.31 -4.81 14.67
N LYS A 65 -19.80 -3.89 13.84
CA LYS A 65 -21.23 -3.78 13.50
C LYS A 65 -21.63 -4.77 12.41
N GLU A 66 -20.82 -4.86 11.36
CA GLU A 66 -21.05 -5.78 10.25
C GLU A 66 -19.71 -6.35 9.77
N PRO A 67 -19.57 -7.69 9.74
CA PRO A 67 -18.33 -8.31 9.29
C PRO A 67 -18.15 -8.10 7.78
N LEU A 68 -16.93 -7.72 7.38
CA LEU A 68 -16.57 -7.62 5.97
C LEU A 68 -16.48 -9.02 5.35
N ARG A 69 -17.30 -9.27 4.33
CA ARG A 69 -17.44 -10.62 3.72
C ARG A 69 -16.27 -11.03 2.82
N THR A 70 -15.59 -10.04 2.22
CA THR A 70 -14.55 -10.26 1.20
C THR A 70 -13.44 -9.23 1.37
N GLY A 71 -12.19 -9.64 1.14
CA GLY A 71 -11.00 -8.81 1.35
C GLY A 71 -10.40 -9.10 2.73
N ARG A 72 -9.23 -9.74 2.76
CA ARG A 72 -8.59 -10.19 4.01
C ARG A 72 -7.60 -9.18 4.58
N ILE A 73 -7.21 -8.20 3.78
CA ILE A 73 -6.24 -7.17 4.13
C ILE A 73 -6.75 -5.85 3.54
N LEU A 74 -6.78 -4.80 4.34
CA LEU A 74 -7.08 -3.44 3.90
C LEU A 74 -5.83 -2.58 4.11
N ASN A 75 -5.28 -2.05 3.01
CA ASN A 75 -4.26 -1.03 3.06
C ASN A 75 -4.92 0.35 3.11
N ILE A 76 -4.65 1.09 4.18
CA ILE A 76 -5.29 2.35 4.50
C ILE A 76 -4.23 3.43 4.50
N ASN A 77 -4.36 4.41 3.60
CA ASN A 77 -3.52 5.61 3.60
C ASN A 77 -4.37 6.83 3.96
N VAL A 78 -3.87 7.59 4.93
CA VAL A 78 -4.55 8.75 5.50
C VAL A 78 -3.76 10.01 5.12
N PRO A 79 -4.39 11.02 4.50
CA PRO A 79 -3.76 12.32 4.27
C PRO A 79 -3.29 12.95 5.60
N ASP A 80 -2.12 13.60 5.60
CA ASP A 80 -1.60 14.33 6.77
C ASP A 80 -2.34 15.67 6.97
N LEU A 81 -3.63 15.57 7.29
CA LEU A 81 -4.55 16.67 7.48
C LEU A 81 -5.30 16.53 8.82
N PRO A 82 -5.75 17.64 9.42
CA PRO A 82 -6.74 17.60 10.50
C PRO A 82 -7.99 16.81 10.08
N LEU A 83 -8.61 16.10 11.04
CA LEU A 83 -9.75 15.21 10.77
C LEU A 83 -10.94 15.93 10.12
N ASP A 84 -11.18 17.19 10.44
CA ASP A 84 -12.24 18.01 9.87
C ASP A 84 -11.99 18.45 8.40
N GLN A 85 -10.75 18.28 7.92
CA GLN A 85 -10.36 18.55 6.53
C GLN A 85 -10.34 17.30 5.66
N ILE A 86 -10.47 16.11 6.26
CA ILE A 86 -10.61 14.85 5.51
C ILE A 86 -11.93 14.87 4.77
N LYS A 87 -11.88 14.80 3.44
CA LYS A 87 -13.08 14.93 2.57
C LYS A 87 -13.96 13.68 2.55
N GLY A 88 -13.44 12.55 3.02
CA GLY A 88 -14.15 11.28 3.09
C GLY A 88 -13.21 10.09 2.87
N ILE A 89 -13.80 8.97 2.47
CA ILE A 89 -13.10 7.71 2.23
C ILE A 89 -13.38 7.27 0.78
N ARG A 90 -12.36 6.77 0.09
CA ARG A 90 -12.48 6.13 -1.23
C ARG A 90 -11.92 4.72 -1.20
N VAL A 91 -12.67 3.79 -1.77
CA VAL A 91 -12.13 2.47 -2.12
C VAL A 91 -11.31 2.63 -3.40
N THR A 92 -10.07 2.16 -3.38
CA THR A 92 -9.08 2.43 -4.42
C THR A 92 -8.40 1.15 -4.89
N ARG A 93 -7.73 1.23 -6.04
CA ARG A 93 -6.70 0.27 -6.45
C ARG A 93 -5.31 0.87 -6.24
N CYS A 94 -4.27 0.04 -6.17
CA CYS A 94 -2.89 0.52 -6.22
C CYS A 94 -2.63 1.19 -7.56
N GLY A 95 -2.07 2.41 -7.52
CA GLY A 95 -1.37 2.99 -8.66
C GLY A 95 0.01 2.34 -8.88
N SER A 96 0.86 2.98 -9.68
CA SER A 96 2.25 2.54 -9.91
C SER A 96 3.20 3.70 -10.15
N ARG A 97 4.50 3.44 -9.99
CA ARG A 97 5.56 4.42 -10.26
C ARG A 97 6.38 4.04 -11.47
N HIS A 98 7.10 5.01 -12.00
CA HIS A 98 8.21 4.75 -12.91
C HIS A 98 9.35 4.04 -12.17
N PRO A 99 10.20 3.28 -12.88
CA PRO A 99 11.37 2.65 -12.28
C PRO A 99 12.22 3.68 -11.53
N ALA A 100 12.59 3.36 -10.28
CA ALA A 100 13.57 4.15 -9.54
C ALA A 100 14.98 3.88 -10.13
N ASP A 101 15.61 4.90 -10.69
CA ASP A 101 16.89 4.81 -11.40
C ASP A 101 18.05 5.50 -10.66
N GLN A 102 17.76 6.16 -9.55
CA GLN A 102 18.75 6.95 -8.81
C GLN A 102 19.54 6.10 -7.80
N VAL A 103 20.84 6.27 -7.82
CA VAL A 103 21.79 5.77 -6.82
C VAL A 103 22.64 6.93 -6.34
N ILE A 104 22.74 7.12 -5.02
CA ILE A 104 23.45 8.24 -4.43
C ILE A 104 24.82 7.74 -3.93
N PRO A 105 25.93 8.09 -4.60
CA PRO A 105 27.26 7.71 -4.15
C PRO A 105 27.71 8.58 -2.97
N GLN A 106 28.39 7.98 -2.00
CA GLN A 106 29.00 8.67 -0.87
C GLN A 106 30.36 8.04 -0.55
N GLN A 107 31.40 8.85 -0.32
CA GLN A 107 32.68 8.28 0.10
C GLN A 107 32.72 8.02 1.60
N ASP A 108 33.27 6.88 1.99
CA ASP A 108 33.64 6.60 3.37
C ASP A 108 34.94 7.34 3.76
N PRO A 109 35.31 7.39 5.06
CA PRO A 109 36.54 8.04 5.50
C PRO A 109 37.86 7.44 4.93
N ARG A 110 37.79 6.27 4.29
CA ARG A 110 38.92 5.57 3.66
C ARG A 110 38.94 5.78 2.14
N GLY A 111 38.01 6.57 1.60
CA GLY A 111 37.88 6.85 0.17
C GLY A 111 37.13 5.78 -0.64
N ASN A 112 36.52 4.78 0.01
CA ASN A 112 35.70 3.80 -0.68
C ASN A 112 34.33 4.40 -1.04
N THR A 113 33.87 4.17 -2.27
CA THR A 113 32.52 4.58 -2.67
C THR A 113 31.47 3.64 -2.09
N LEU A 114 30.58 4.20 -1.27
CA LEU A 114 29.33 3.60 -0.81
C LEU A 114 28.19 4.06 -1.73
N TYR A 115 27.13 3.27 -1.80
CA TYR A 115 25.98 3.55 -2.64
C TYR A 115 24.69 3.45 -1.83
N TRP A 116 23.90 4.51 -1.84
CA TRP A 116 22.55 4.54 -1.25
C TRP A 116 21.50 4.38 -2.35
N ILE A 117 20.42 3.67 -2.02
CA ILE A 117 19.21 3.61 -2.86
C ILE A 117 18.59 5.02 -2.90
N GLY A 118 18.33 5.53 -4.09
CA GLY A 118 17.70 6.82 -4.30
C GLY A 118 16.19 6.84 -4.01
N PRO A 119 15.53 7.99 -4.20
CA PRO A 119 14.09 8.10 -3.99
C PRO A 119 13.30 7.25 -5.01
N PRO A 120 12.03 6.93 -4.70
CA PRO A 120 11.13 6.30 -5.67
C PRO A 120 10.96 7.14 -6.93
N GLY A 121 10.65 6.48 -8.05
CA GLY A 121 10.31 7.17 -9.29
C GLY A 121 9.02 8.00 -9.18
N GLY A 122 8.81 8.87 -10.17
CA GLY A 122 7.57 9.63 -10.31
C GLY A 122 6.35 8.71 -10.48
N LYS A 123 5.15 9.23 -10.17
CA LYS A 123 3.89 8.49 -10.37
C LYS A 123 3.69 8.21 -11.87
N CYS A 124 3.40 6.96 -12.22
CA CYS A 124 3.13 6.51 -13.59
C CYS A 124 1.62 6.33 -13.78
N ASP A 125 0.99 5.48 -12.97
CA ASP A 125 -0.46 5.34 -12.90
C ASP A 125 -0.98 5.97 -11.61
N ALA A 126 -1.59 7.16 -11.76
CA ALA A 126 -2.23 7.91 -10.70
C ALA A 126 -3.61 8.42 -11.14
N GLY A 127 -4.37 7.56 -11.83
CA GLY A 127 -5.74 7.86 -12.25
C GLY A 127 -6.70 8.10 -11.07
N PRO A 128 -7.92 8.61 -11.31
CA PRO A 128 -8.86 9.02 -10.24
C PRO A 128 -9.29 7.91 -9.27
N ASP A 129 -9.16 6.65 -9.67
CA ASP A 129 -9.50 5.45 -8.90
C ASP A 129 -8.30 4.88 -8.10
N THR A 130 -7.13 5.51 -8.23
CA THR A 130 -5.90 5.09 -7.53
C THR A 130 -5.85 5.62 -6.11
N ASP A 131 -5.10 4.89 -5.29
CA ASP A 131 -4.73 5.29 -3.94
C ASP A 131 -3.93 6.61 -3.93
N PHE A 132 -3.03 6.81 -4.89
CA PHE A 132 -2.33 8.08 -5.08
C PHE A 132 -3.29 9.27 -5.24
N ALA A 133 -4.26 9.17 -6.15
CA ALA A 133 -5.18 10.28 -6.41
C ALA A 133 -6.09 10.57 -5.22
N ALA A 134 -6.58 9.53 -4.53
CA ALA A 134 -7.41 9.72 -3.34
C ALA A 134 -6.67 10.49 -2.24
N VAL A 135 -5.42 10.12 -1.94
CA VAL A 135 -4.63 10.80 -0.91
C VAL A 135 -4.29 12.22 -1.31
N ASP A 136 -3.84 12.45 -2.56
CA ASP A 136 -3.55 13.79 -3.09
C ASP A 136 -4.78 14.72 -3.01
N GLU A 137 -5.98 14.17 -3.22
CA GLU A 137 -7.24 14.93 -3.15
C GLU A 137 -7.76 15.12 -1.72
N GLY A 138 -7.10 14.58 -0.68
CA GLY A 138 -7.51 14.71 0.72
C GLY A 138 -8.58 13.72 1.17
N TYR A 139 -8.67 12.56 0.51
CA TYR A 139 -9.50 11.42 0.94
C TYR A 139 -8.63 10.33 1.58
N VAL A 140 -9.20 9.59 2.52
CA VAL A 140 -8.61 8.32 2.97
C VAL A 140 -8.74 7.31 1.85
N SER A 141 -7.62 6.71 1.46
CA SER A 141 -7.58 5.58 0.53
C SER A 141 -7.73 4.27 1.30
N ILE A 142 -8.61 3.38 0.83
CA ILE A 142 -8.71 2.00 1.29
C ILE A 142 -8.59 1.07 0.09
N THR A 143 -7.45 0.38 0.00
CA THR A 143 -7.18 -0.60 -1.06
C THR A 143 -7.26 -2.02 -0.48
N PRO A 144 -8.22 -2.87 -0.91
CA PRO A 144 -8.22 -4.26 -0.53
C PRO A 144 -7.05 -4.99 -1.21
N LEU A 145 -6.23 -5.69 -0.42
CA LEU A 145 -5.07 -6.42 -0.92
C LEU A 145 -5.25 -7.93 -0.82
N HIS A 146 -4.49 -8.64 -1.66
CA HIS A 146 -4.32 -10.09 -1.62
C HIS A 146 -2.84 -10.45 -1.80
N VAL A 147 -2.51 -11.74 -1.62
CA VAL A 147 -1.13 -12.25 -1.71
C VAL A 147 -0.88 -13.13 -2.93
N ASP A 148 -1.90 -13.31 -3.79
CA ASP A 148 -1.73 -14.01 -5.06
C ASP A 148 -1.06 -13.07 -6.05
N LEU A 149 0.21 -13.32 -6.34
CA LEU A 149 1.02 -12.51 -7.26
C LEU A 149 0.90 -13.00 -8.72
N THR A 150 0.03 -13.97 -8.97
CA THR A 150 -0.19 -14.50 -10.33
C THR A 150 -0.77 -13.40 -11.21
N ALA A 151 -0.04 -13.02 -12.27
CA ALA A 151 -0.56 -12.13 -13.31
C ALA A 151 -1.53 -12.92 -14.22
N HIS A 152 -2.76 -13.15 -13.74
CA HIS A 152 -3.78 -13.98 -14.41
C HIS A 152 -4.03 -13.55 -15.87
N SER A 153 -3.98 -12.25 -16.17
CA SER A 153 -4.17 -11.71 -17.52
C SER A 153 -3.05 -12.05 -18.51
N ALA A 154 -1.88 -12.50 -18.04
CA ALA A 154 -0.74 -12.83 -18.88
C ALA A 154 -0.66 -14.32 -19.25
N GLN A 155 -1.49 -15.18 -18.65
CA GLN A 155 -1.37 -16.64 -18.81
C GLN A 155 -1.47 -17.08 -20.27
N ASP A 156 -2.52 -16.64 -20.98
CA ASP A 156 -2.73 -17.01 -22.38
C ASP A 156 -1.61 -16.48 -23.29
N VAL A 157 -1.18 -15.23 -23.08
CA VAL A 157 -0.10 -14.60 -23.85
C VAL A 157 1.22 -15.35 -23.70
N VAL A 158 1.56 -15.78 -22.48
CA VAL A 158 2.79 -16.55 -22.22
C VAL A 158 2.69 -17.95 -22.81
N SER A 159 1.52 -18.59 -22.71
CA SER A 159 1.27 -19.90 -23.31
C SER A 159 1.43 -19.87 -24.83
N ASP A 160 0.81 -18.90 -25.49
CA ASP A 160 0.91 -18.72 -26.95
C ASP A 160 2.34 -18.42 -27.39
N TRP A 161 3.07 -17.60 -26.60
CA TRP A 161 4.47 -17.31 -26.86
C TRP A 161 5.32 -18.58 -26.83
N LEU A 162 5.21 -19.42 -25.78
CA LEU A 162 5.95 -20.69 -25.67
C LEU A 162 5.72 -21.60 -26.89
N ASN A 163 4.47 -21.74 -27.31
CA ASN A 163 4.11 -22.51 -28.50
C ASN A 163 4.74 -21.94 -29.77
N SER A 164 4.74 -20.61 -29.92
CA SER A 164 5.28 -19.93 -31.11
C SER A 164 6.80 -20.06 -31.24
N VAL A 165 7.53 -20.13 -30.13
CA VAL A 165 8.99 -20.27 -30.11
C VAL A 165 9.46 -21.72 -30.03
N GLY A 166 8.54 -22.68 -30.00
CA GLY A 166 8.86 -24.11 -29.94
C GLY A 166 9.54 -24.53 -28.63
N VAL A 167 9.23 -23.86 -27.53
CA VAL A 167 9.71 -24.24 -26.19
C VAL A 167 8.61 -25.05 -25.51
N GLY A 168 8.69 -26.38 -25.63
CA GLY A 168 7.73 -27.34 -25.10
C GLY A 168 7.97 -28.75 -25.63
#